data_AF-A0A2N7N589-F1
#
_entry.id   AF-A0A2N7N589-F1
#
_cell.length_a   1.000
_cell.length_b   1.000
_cell.length_c   1.000
_cell.angle_alpha   90.00
_cell.angle_beta   90.00
_cell.angle_gamma   90.00
#
_symmetry.space_group_name_H-M   'P 1'
#
loop_
_entity.id
_entity.type
_entity.pdbx_description
1 polymer ?
#
loop_
_entity_poly.entity_id
_entity_poly.type
_entity_poly.pdbx_seq_one_letter_code
_entity_poly.pdbx_strand_id
1 'polypeptide(L)'
;MKRDVLNLGEGVSHSIPLIRKTIVYDFLGQLVLEPKALAQLQEQADMPFALDTSTAEFISFHAFSRLLSGLRQHLGATVFVSSLQRIAKHASINLKFNQATSENVITSLGLRALNVETSAHVTRVEAHASAFEHIEAELFLTVYLHAYLKAWYPNLQEPSAYYLLHLQGQPLTELQIRNDIPQFLGQECLALEYPTLEGIERINICAEDKPFAYYVEQALSAYVGRVDMSLEVFSELIGISKRTVQRSLKQEGTSFREVKEALNFTFAKRVLIQRNSAVGDIAVHLGYADATQFVRAFKRANGITPLQWKKANQLSS
;
A
#
# COMPACT_ATOMS: atom_id res chain seq x y z
N MET A 1 2.23 37.62 -12.64
CA MET A 1 1.40 36.51 -13.14
C MET A 1 1.06 35.66 -11.93
N LYS A 2 -0.22 35.63 -11.52
CA LYS A 2 -0.66 35.00 -10.27
C LYS A 2 -0.37 33.50 -10.34
N ARG A 3 0.34 32.99 -9.34
CA ARG A 3 0.49 31.56 -9.08
C ARG A 3 -0.89 31.05 -8.69
N ASP A 4 -1.48 30.18 -9.50
CA ASP A 4 -2.57 29.32 -9.05
C ASP A 4 -1.97 28.36 -8.03
N VAL A 5 -1.93 28.82 -6.78
CA VAL A 5 -1.78 27.97 -5.61
C VAL A 5 -2.97 27.04 -5.67
N LEU A 6 -2.72 25.75 -5.95
CA LEU A 6 -3.68 24.69 -5.69
C LEU A 6 -4.05 24.79 -4.23
N ASN A 7 -5.18 25.46 -3.99
CA ASN A 7 -5.82 25.58 -2.72
C ASN A 7 -6.30 24.16 -2.38
N LEU A 8 -5.42 23.37 -1.74
CA LEU A 8 -5.78 22.12 -1.08
C LEU A 8 -6.65 22.49 0.12
N GLY A 9 -7.88 22.90 -0.18
CA GLY A 9 -8.89 23.23 0.80
C GLY A 9 -9.12 22.06 1.74
N GLU A 10 -9.62 22.39 2.92
CA GLU A 10 -10.18 21.50 3.93
C GLU A 10 -11.22 20.55 3.31
N GLY A 11 -10.72 19.47 2.71
CA GLY A 11 -11.46 18.53 1.86
C GLY A 11 -10.56 17.48 1.24
N VAL A 12 -9.33 17.34 1.75
CA VAL A 12 -8.40 16.27 1.35
C VAL A 12 -9.03 14.94 1.79
N SER A 13 -9.56 14.19 0.82
CA SER A 13 -9.98 12.79 0.96
C SER A 13 -8.96 12.07 1.85
N HIS A 14 -9.42 11.59 3.01
CA HIS A 14 -8.58 10.89 3.99
C HIS A 14 -8.30 9.47 3.46
N SER A 15 -7.62 9.36 2.32
CA SER A 15 -7.31 8.07 1.70
C SER A 15 -6.43 7.25 2.63
N ILE A 16 -6.75 5.97 2.82
CA ILE A 16 -5.85 5.06 3.52
C ILE A 16 -4.63 4.82 2.62
N PRO A 17 -3.39 5.02 3.10
CA PRO A 17 -2.20 4.74 2.30
C PRO A 17 -2.12 3.23 2.02
N LEU A 18 -2.24 2.84 0.75
CA LEU A 18 -2.18 1.46 0.30
C LEU A 18 -1.05 1.28 -0.71
N ILE A 19 -0.38 0.14 -0.67
CA ILE A 19 0.64 -0.24 -1.65
C ILE A 19 0.22 -1.54 -2.33
N ARG A 20 0.48 -1.68 -3.64
CA ARG A 20 0.11 -2.88 -4.38
C ARG A 20 0.91 -4.06 -3.85
N LYS A 21 0.19 -5.14 -3.53
CA LYS A 21 0.74 -6.36 -2.93
C LYS A 21 1.92 -6.92 -3.74
N THR A 22 1.87 -6.85 -5.06
CA THR A 22 2.92 -7.37 -5.93
C THR A 22 4.26 -6.66 -5.75
N ILE A 23 4.25 -5.35 -5.45
CA ILE A 23 5.47 -4.59 -5.14
C ILE A 23 6.10 -5.13 -3.86
N VAL A 24 5.28 -5.34 -2.83
CA VAL A 24 5.75 -5.80 -1.53
C VAL A 24 6.18 -7.26 -1.59
N TYR A 25 5.46 -8.10 -2.32
CA TYR A 25 5.81 -9.49 -2.55
C TYR A 25 7.15 -9.63 -3.27
N ASP A 26 7.37 -8.87 -4.35
CA ASP A 26 8.66 -8.84 -5.05
C ASP A 26 9.77 -8.31 -4.13
N PHE A 27 9.51 -7.23 -3.38
CA PHE A 27 10.47 -6.69 -2.41
C PHE A 27 10.91 -7.75 -1.39
N LEU A 28 9.95 -8.41 -0.74
CA LEU A 28 10.23 -9.46 0.25
C LEU A 28 10.95 -10.65 -0.35
N GLY A 29 10.60 -11.06 -1.57
CA GLY A 29 11.22 -12.19 -2.25
C GLY A 29 12.69 -11.95 -2.65
N GLN A 30 13.12 -10.69 -2.71
CA GLN A 30 14.49 -10.30 -3.07
C GLN A 30 15.36 -9.90 -1.85
N LEU A 31 14.78 -9.89 -0.65
CA LEU A 31 15.51 -9.70 0.59
C LEU A 31 16.38 -10.92 0.87
N VAL A 32 17.64 -10.67 1.20
CA VAL A 32 18.56 -11.69 1.71
C VAL A 32 18.44 -11.68 3.22
N LEU A 33 17.49 -12.47 3.74
CA LEU A 33 17.19 -12.56 5.16
C LEU A 33 16.72 -13.97 5.52
N GLU A 34 17.08 -14.45 6.70
CA GLU A 34 16.60 -15.74 7.22
C GLU A 34 15.06 -15.76 7.29
N PRO A 35 14.39 -16.81 6.78
CA PRO A 35 12.92 -16.86 6.74
C PRO A 35 12.25 -16.66 8.11
N LYS A 36 12.89 -17.15 9.17
CA LYS A 36 12.40 -16.97 10.55
C LYS A 36 12.47 -15.51 11.00
N ALA A 37 13.55 -14.81 10.67
CA ALA A 37 13.71 -13.40 11.00
C ALA A 37 12.70 -12.55 10.22
N LEU A 38 12.51 -12.86 8.93
CA LEU A 38 11.50 -12.20 8.11
C LEU A 38 10.09 -12.39 8.68
N ALA A 39 9.72 -13.61 9.06
CA ALA A 39 8.43 -13.90 9.67
C ALA A 39 8.21 -13.10 10.97
N GLN A 40 9.22 -13.02 11.85
CA GLN A 40 9.13 -12.24 13.09
C GLN A 40 8.92 -10.74 12.80
N LEU A 41 9.63 -10.18 11.82
CA LEU A 41 9.46 -8.78 11.44
C LEU A 41 8.08 -8.53 10.80
N GLN A 42 7.56 -9.47 10.00
CA GLN A 42 6.21 -9.38 9.46
C GLN A 42 5.16 -9.41 10.57
N GLU A 43 5.32 -10.28 11.58
CA GLU A 43 4.43 -10.34 12.74
C GLU A 43 4.39 -9.00 13.49
N GLN A 44 5.56 -8.45 13.81
CA GLN A 44 5.70 -7.18 14.53
C GLN A 44 5.12 -5.98 13.76
N ALA A 45 5.11 -6.06 12.43
CA ALA A 45 4.55 -5.04 11.56
C ALA A 45 3.05 -5.23 11.25
N ASP A 46 2.40 -6.24 11.86
CA ASP A 46 1.06 -6.73 11.54
C ASP A 46 0.86 -7.00 10.05
N MET A 47 1.91 -7.44 9.36
CA MET A 47 1.89 -7.72 7.93
C MET A 47 1.30 -9.12 7.67
N PRO A 48 0.59 -9.34 6.55
CA PRO A 48 0.07 -10.66 6.23
C PRO A 48 1.21 -11.62 5.88
N PHE A 49 1.23 -12.81 6.49
CA PHE A 49 2.29 -13.81 6.26
C PHE A 49 2.23 -14.49 4.88
N ALA A 50 1.04 -14.68 4.30
CA ALA A 50 0.84 -15.45 3.07
C ALA A 50 0.28 -14.56 1.94
N LEU A 51 1.08 -13.58 1.51
CA LEU A 51 0.71 -12.63 0.44
C LEU A 51 0.47 -13.33 -0.91
N ASP A 52 1.24 -14.37 -1.21
CA ASP A 52 1.15 -15.20 -2.42
C ASP A 52 -0.22 -15.85 -2.59
N THR A 53 -0.77 -16.41 -1.52
CA THR A 53 -2.08 -17.10 -1.51
C THR A 53 -3.27 -16.17 -1.26
N SER A 54 -3.01 -14.91 -0.93
CA SER A 54 -4.06 -13.90 -0.72
C SER A 54 -4.58 -13.37 -2.05
N THR A 55 -5.89 -13.20 -2.17
CA THR A 55 -6.49 -12.49 -3.32
C THR A 55 -6.45 -10.97 -3.18
N ALA A 56 -5.91 -10.46 -2.07
CA ALA A 56 -5.77 -9.02 -1.89
C ALA A 56 -4.91 -8.41 -2.99
N GLU A 57 -5.35 -7.29 -3.52
CA GLU A 57 -4.58 -6.50 -4.49
C GLU A 57 -3.61 -5.54 -3.79
N PHE A 58 -4.00 -5.07 -2.60
CA PHE A 58 -3.26 -4.09 -1.82
C PHE A 58 -2.98 -4.58 -0.41
N ILE A 59 -2.07 -3.86 0.24
CA ILE A 59 -1.83 -3.94 1.68
C ILE A 59 -1.74 -2.52 2.26
N SER A 60 -1.86 -2.40 3.58
CA SER A 60 -1.59 -1.15 4.29
C SER A 60 -0.14 -0.71 4.08
N PHE A 61 0.07 0.49 3.52
CA PHE A 61 1.40 1.08 3.43
C PHE A 61 1.94 1.35 4.85
N HIS A 62 1.08 1.75 5.78
CA HIS A 62 1.50 1.96 7.18
C HIS A 62 2.11 0.68 7.79
N ALA A 63 1.48 -0.48 7.59
CA ALA A 63 2.05 -1.77 7.99
C ALA A 63 3.40 -2.05 7.30
N PHE A 64 3.48 -1.78 5.99
CA PHE A 64 4.72 -1.92 5.24
C PHE A 64 5.83 -0.96 5.72
N SER A 65 5.48 0.27 6.13
CA SER A 65 6.43 1.25 6.68
C SER A 65 7.03 0.78 8.00
N ARG A 66 6.22 0.15 8.88
CA ARG A 66 6.72 -0.46 10.11
C ARG A 66 7.66 -1.62 9.82
N LEU A 67 7.34 -2.44 8.80
CA LEU A 67 8.22 -3.51 8.34
C LEU A 67 9.56 -2.96 7.82
N LEU A 68 9.55 -1.88 7.02
CA LEU A 68 10.76 -1.23 6.53
C LEU A 68 11.64 -0.73 7.68
N SER A 69 11.05 -0.11 8.71
CA SER A 69 11.81 0.33 9.89
C SER A 69 12.38 -0.85 10.69
N GLY A 70 11.59 -1.91 10.89
CA GLY A 70 12.07 -3.14 11.52
C GLY A 70 13.22 -3.80 10.74
N LEU A 71 13.13 -3.84 9.41
CA LEU A 71 14.20 -4.31 8.53
C LEU A 71 15.46 -3.45 8.66
N ARG A 72 15.33 -2.12 8.71
CA ARG A 72 16.47 -1.23 8.93
C ARG A 72 17.14 -1.49 10.28
N GLN A 73 16.36 -1.67 11.35
CA GLN A 73 16.87 -2.00 12.67
C GLN A 73 17.61 -3.35 12.69
N HIS A 74 17.07 -4.34 11.97
CA HIS A 74 17.64 -5.70 11.92
C HIS A 74 18.90 -5.80 11.05
N LEU A 75 18.88 -5.22 9.86
CA LEU A 75 19.97 -5.33 8.87
C LEU A 75 21.08 -4.30 9.11
N GLY A 76 20.78 -3.21 9.80
CA GLY A 76 21.64 -2.03 9.86
C GLY A 76 21.53 -1.14 8.61
N ALA A 77 21.89 0.13 8.77
CA ALA A 77 21.70 1.18 7.78
C ALA A 77 22.28 0.86 6.39
N THR A 78 23.57 0.53 6.32
CA THR A 78 24.29 0.30 5.06
C THR A 78 23.70 -0.88 4.27
N VAL A 79 23.40 -1.98 4.95
CA VAL A 79 22.83 -3.19 4.31
C VAL A 79 21.38 -2.92 3.87
N PHE A 80 20.60 -2.22 4.68
CA PHE A 80 19.23 -1.83 4.33
C PHE A 80 19.19 -0.95 3.07
N VAL A 81 19.96 0.15 3.04
CA VAL A 81 19.97 1.08 1.90
C VAL A 81 20.47 0.41 0.63
N SER A 82 21.57 -0.35 0.71
CA SER A 82 22.10 -1.07 -0.45
C SER A 82 21.15 -2.16 -0.95
N SER A 83 20.43 -2.84 -0.04
CA SER A 83 19.37 -3.78 -0.40
C SER A 83 18.20 -3.10 -1.10
N LEU A 84 17.73 -1.96 -0.59
CA LEU A 84 16.64 -1.20 -1.19
C LEU A 84 16.96 -0.79 -2.64
N GLN A 85 18.16 -0.24 -2.88
CA GLN A 85 18.64 0.15 -4.21
C GLN A 85 18.73 -1.06 -5.16
N ARG A 86 19.32 -2.16 -4.70
CA ARG A 86 19.44 -3.39 -5.48
C ARG A 86 18.06 -3.95 -5.85
N ILE A 87 17.17 -4.09 -4.86
CA ILE A 87 15.85 -4.69 -5.03
C ILE A 87 15.00 -3.86 -5.99
N ALA A 88 14.99 -2.52 -5.86
CA ALA A 88 14.26 -1.68 -6.80
C ALA A 88 14.74 -1.82 -8.26
N LYS A 89 16.05 -2.02 -8.47
CA LYS A 89 16.60 -2.33 -9.80
C LYS A 89 16.12 -3.68 -10.34
N HIS A 90 15.93 -4.68 -9.48
CA HIS A 90 15.32 -5.95 -9.89
C HIS A 90 13.81 -5.81 -10.15
N ALA A 91 13.11 -5.05 -9.31
CA ALA A 91 11.69 -4.79 -9.45
C ALA A 91 11.35 -4.15 -10.80
N SER A 92 12.19 -3.25 -11.32
CA SER A 92 11.97 -2.63 -12.63
C SER A 92 11.87 -3.62 -13.79
N ILE A 93 12.57 -4.76 -13.67
CA ILE A 93 12.55 -5.85 -14.63
C ILE A 93 11.39 -6.81 -14.32
N ASN A 94 11.31 -7.31 -13.08
CA ASN A 94 10.34 -8.33 -12.69
C ASN A 94 8.89 -7.85 -12.80
N LEU A 95 8.66 -6.59 -12.45
CA LEU A 95 7.35 -5.94 -12.49
C LEU A 95 7.12 -5.16 -13.78
N LYS A 96 8.03 -5.27 -14.75
CA LYS A 96 7.95 -4.66 -16.09
C LYS A 96 7.59 -3.18 -16.04
N PHE A 97 8.38 -2.40 -15.30
CA PHE A 97 8.12 -0.97 -15.12
C PHE A 97 8.07 -0.20 -16.43
N ASN A 98 8.84 -0.62 -17.44
CA ASN A 98 8.80 -0.06 -18.81
C ASN A 98 7.50 -0.33 -19.59
N GLN A 99 6.57 -1.10 -19.01
CA GLN A 99 5.23 -1.34 -19.56
C GLN A 99 4.13 -0.78 -18.64
N ALA A 100 4.49 -0.28 -17.46
CA ALA A 100 3.55 0.29 -16.50
C ALA A 100 3.28 1.76 -16.87
N THR A 101 2.00 2.12 -16.97
CA THR A 101 1.59 3.52 -17.12
C THR A 101 1.88 4.31 -15.85
N SER A 102 1.89 5.64 -15.95
CA SER A 102 2.03 6.53 -14.79
C SER A 102 0.89 6.33 -13.77
N GLU A 103 -0.34 6.03 -14.21
CA GLU A 103 -1.46 5.65 -13.34
C GLU A 103 -1.19 4.33 -12.58
N ASN A 104 -0.58 3.36 -13.26
CA ASN A 104 -0.19 2.09 -12.63
C ASN A 104 0.84 2.33 -11.53
N VAL A 105 1.78 3.27 -11.70
CA VAL A 105 2.79 3.59 -10.67
C VAL A 105 2.18 4.28 -9.47
N ILE A 106 1.31 5.28 -9.69
CA ILE A 106 0.61 5.96 -8.59
C ILE A 106 -0.10 4.91 -7.72
N THR A 107 -0.87 4.04 -8.36
CA THR A 107 -1.60 2.97 -7.67
C THR A 107 -0.65 1.94 -7.05
N SER A 108 0.44 1.58 -7.72
CA SER A 108 1.35 0.54 -7.25
C SER A 108 2.18 0.96 -6.05
N LEU A 109 2.64 2.21 -6.03
CA LEU A 109 3.45 2.80 -4.96
C LEU A 109 2.60 3.56 -3.93
N GLY A 110 1.28 3.60 -4.05
CA GLY A 110 0.42 4.28 -3.08
C GLY A 110 0.58 5.80 -3.08
N LEU A 111 0.88 6.39 -4.23
CA LEU A 111 0.94 7.83 -4.40
C LEU A 111 -0.48 8.38 -4.60
N ARG A 112 -0.64 9.67 -4.30
CA ARG A 112 -1.86 10.45 -4.51
C ARG A 112 -1.80 11.25 -5.81
N ALA A 113 -0.62 11.63 -6.24
CA ALA A 113 -0.37 12.29 -7.50
C ALA A 113 1.08 12.12 -7.92
N LEU A 114 1.32 12.21 -9.23
CA LEU A 114 2.64 12.26 -9.83
C LEU A 114 2.66 13.40 -10.85
N ASN A 115 3.59 14.34 -10.65
CA ASN A 115 3.82 15.45 -11.55
C ASN A 115 5.25 15.38 -12.08
N VAL A 116 5.41 15.55 -13.39
CA VAL A 116 6.72 15.66 -14.03
C VAL A 116 6.73 16.93 -14.86
N GLU A 117 7.60 17.86 -14.50
CA GLU A 117 7.79 19.12 -15.19
C GLU A 117 9.25 19.27 -15.61
N THR A 118 9.45 19.69 -16.86
CA THR A 118 10.77 19.93 -17.42
C THR A 118 10.92 21.41 -17.77
N SER A 119 12.00 22.01 -17.28
CA SER A 119 12.43 23.36 -17.58
C SER A 119 13.73 23.35 -18.39
N ALA A 120 14.32 24.51 -18.66
CA ALA A 120 15.59 24.60 -19.39
C ALA A 120 16.78 23.94 -18.64
N HIS A 121 16.72 23.85 -17.30
CA HIS A 121 17.86 23.41 -16.49
C HIS A 121 17.61 22.16 -15.64
N VAL A 122 16.35 21.84 -15.37
CA VAL A 122 15.98 20.73 -14.49
C VAL A 122 14.70 20.06 -14.96
N THR A 123 14.66 18.75 -14.82
CA THR A 123 13.42 17.98 -14.79
C THR A 123 13.10 17.64 -13.34
N ARG A 124 11.93 18.08 -12.87
CA ARG A 124 11.44 17.85 -11.52
C ARG A 124 10.31 16.83 -11.55
N VAL A 125 10.45 15.78 -10.75
CA VAL A 125 9.44 14.73 -10.55
C VAL A 125 8.92 14.84 -9.13
N GLU A 126 7.67 15.25 -8.97
CA GLU A 126 6.99 15.38 -7.69
C GLU A 126 6.04 14.20 -7.47
N ALA A 127 6.23 13.49 -6.37
CA ALA A 127 5.40 12.38 -5.94
C ALA A 127 4.70 12.75 -4.63
N HIS A 128 3.39 12.92 -4.71
CA HIS A 128 2.57 13.23 -3.55
C HIS A 128 2.23 11.93 -2.84
N ALA A 129 2.84 11.69 -1.68
CA ALA A 129 2.53 10.54 -0.83
C ALA A 129 1.80 11.01 0.44
N SER A 130 1.30 10.05 1.22
CA SER A 130 0.87 10.35 2.58
C SER A 130 2.08 10.56 3.48
N ALA A 131 1.90 11.28 4.60
CA ALA A 131 2.95 11.38 5.60
C ALA A 131 3.22 10.00 6.23
N PHE A 132 4.49 9.67 6.43
CA PHE A 132 4.93 8.44 7.08
C PHE A 132 5.65 8.76 8.38
N GLU A 133 5.55 7.86 9.36
CA GLU A 133 6.24 8.00 10.64
C GLU A 133 7.76 7.82 10.48
N HIS A 134 8.17 6.92 9.57
CA HIS A 134 9.54 6.50 9.38
C HIS A 134 10.05 6.92 8.01
N ILE A 135 11.26 7.48 7.96
CA ILE A 135 11.89 7.97 6.72
C ILE A 135 12.16 6.84 5.72
N GLU A 136 12.25 5.59 6.19
CA GLU A 136 12.46 4.40 5.37
C GLU A 136 11.38 4.23 4.29
N ALA A 137 10.15 4.67 4.55
CA ALA A 137 9.09 4.69 3.54
C ALA A 137 9.36 5.74 2.44
N GLU A 138 9.86 6.92 2.80
CA GLU A 138 10.23 7.97 1.85
C GLU A 138 11.42 7.55 0.99
N LEU A 139 12.41 6.89 1.60
CA LEU A 139 13.53 6.29 0.87
C LEU A 139 13.05 5.19 -0.08
N PHE A 140 12.15 4.32 0.38
CA PHE A 140 11.56 3.29 -0.45
C PHE A 140 10.90 3.90 -1.69
N LEU A 141 10.04 4.90 -1.51
CA LEU A 141 9.35 5.58 -2.60
C LEU A 141 10.33 6.27 -3.55
N THR A 142 11.33 6.96 -3.02
CA THR A 142 12.39 7.63 -3.79
C THR A 142 13.12 6.66 -4.70
N VAL A 143 13.57 5.53 -4.15
CA VAL A 143 14.35 4.54 -4.90
C VAL A 143 13.48 3.82 -5.93
N TYR A 144 12.24 3.43 -5.58
CA TYR A 144 11.33 2.77 -6.51
C TYR A 144 10.86 3.69 -7.64
N LEU A 145 10.60 4.96 -7.34
CA LEU A 145 10.24 5.96 -8.34
C LEU A 145 11.40 6.21 -9.31
N HIS A 146 12.63 6.33 -8.80
CA HIS A 146 13.81 6.43 -9.66
C HIS A 146 13.97 5.19 -10.55
N ALA A 147 13.81 3.98 -9.99
CA ALA A 147 13.88 2.74 -10.76
C ALA A 147 12.80 2.64 -11.85
N TYR A 148 11.60 3.13 -11.58
CA TYR A 148 10.54 3.26 -12.58
C TYR A 148 10.92 4.21 -13.71
N LEU A 149 11.38 5.43 -13.38
CA LEU A 149 11.79 6.40 -14.39
C LEU A 149 12.94 5.87 -15.25
N LYS A 150 13.93 5.22 -14.62
CA LYS A 150 15.08 4.62 -15.31
C LYS A 150 14.69 3.47 -16.24
N ALA A 151 13.58 2.78 -15.97
CA ALA A 151 13.05 1.75 -16.86
C ALA A 151 12.48 2.33 -18.17
N TRP A 152 11.88 3.53 -18.11
CA TRP A 152 11.38 4.27 -19.27
C TRP A 152 12.47 5.09 -19.97
N TYR A 153 13.44 5.59 -19.20
CA TYR A 153 14.54 6.42 -19.67
C TYR A 153 15.89 5.77 -19.28
N PRO A 154 16.41 4.81 -20.09
CA PRO A 154 17.59 4.03 -19.71
C PRO A 154 18.87 4.84 -19.43
N ASN A 155 18.99 6.01 -20.06
CA ASN A 155 20.13 6.92 -19.89
C ASN A 155 19.96 7.89 -18.70
N LEU A 156 18.89 7.74 -17.92
CA LEU A 156 18.61 8.56 -16.75
C LEU A 156 19.75 8.43 -15.73
N GLN A 157 20.39 9.57 -15.47
CA GLN A 157 21.41 9.70 -14.43
C GLN A 157 20.77 9.68 -13.04
N GLU A 158 21.61 9.58 -12.01
CA GLU A 158 21.13 9.72 -10.64
C GLU A 158 20.53 11.13 -10.40
N PRO A 159 19.57 11.27 -9.47
CA PRO A 159 19.01 12.57 -9.12
C PRO A 159 20.08 13.57 -8.68
N SER A 160 19.90 14.84 -9.05
CA SER A 160 20.73 15.96 -8.61
C SER A 160 20.27 16.58 -7.30
N ALA A 161 19.05 16.29 -6.84
CA ALA A 161 18.56 16.65 -5.51
C ALA A 161 17.37 15.78 -5.07
N TYR A 162 17.19 15.65 -3.76
CA TYR A 162 16.06 14.97 -3.12
C TYR A 162 15.28 15.95 -2.24
N TYR A 163 13.96 15.85 -2.28
CA TYR A 163 13.03 16.62 -1.45
C TYR A 163 12.21 15.62 -0.66
N LEU A 164 12.29 15.69 0.67
CA LEU A 164 11.74 14.72 1.60
C LEU A 164 10.68 15.38 2.50
N LEU A 165 9.65 14.61 2.85
CA LEU A 165 8.60 15.02 3.77
C LEU A 165 9.14 15.10 5.20
N HIS A 166 10.08 14.22 5.53
CA HIS A 166 10.64 14.12 6.87
C HIS A 166 11.21 15.46 7.35
N LEU A 167 10.88 15.86 8.57
CA LEU A 167 11.24 17.19 9.10
C LEU A 167 12.70 17.28 9.58
N GLN A 168 13.30 16.16 9.98
CA GLN A 168 14.58 16.13 10.69
C GLN A 168 15.66 15.37 9.92
N GLY A 169 16.90 15.84 9.99
CA GLY A 169 18.03 15.21 9.28
C GLY A 169 18.73 14.08 10.04
N GLN A 170 18.44 13.90 11.32
CA GLN A 170 19.05 12.85 12.14
C GLN A 170 18.83 11.44 11.53
N PRO A 171 17.62 11.05 11.10
CA PRO A 171 17.40 9.74 10.48
C PRO A 171 18.26 9.48 9.24
N LEU A 172 18.49 10.49 8.39
CA LEU A 172 19.38 10.38 7.22
C LEU A 172 20.83 10.08 7.62
N THR A 173 21.28 10.70 8.71
CA THR A 173 22.62 10.47 9.27
C THR A 173 22.73 9.05 9.83
N GLU A 174 21.72 8.60 10.58
CA GLU A 174 21.66 7.22 11.10
C GLU A 174 21.60 6.17 9.98
N LEU A 175 20.98 6.52 8.85
CA LEU A 175 20.91 5.71 7.64
C LEU A 175 22.19 5.78 6.80
N GLN A 176 23.17 6.59 7.20
CA GLN A 176 24.44 6.79 6.48
C GLN A 176 24.21 7.18 5.02
N ILE A 177 23.16 7.96 4.75
CA ILE A 177 22.87 8.46 3.41
C ILE A 177 23.98 9.42 3.02
N ARG A 178 24.54 9.22 1.82
CA ARG A 178 25.58 10.10 1.30
C ARG A 178 25.02 11.51 1.14
N ASN A 179 25.85 12.51 1.44
CA ASN A 179 25.51 13.92 1.38
C ASN A 179 26.11 14.63 0.17
N ASP A 180 26.58 13.87 -0.82
CA ASP A 180 27.07 14.36 -2.11
C ASP A 180 25.94 14.94 -2.97
N ILE A 181 24.72 14.45 -2.78
CA ILE A 181 23.51 14.97 -3.41
C ILE A 181 22.70 15.78 -2.37
N PRO A 182 22.33 17.04 -2.67
CA PRO A 182 21.49 17.87 -1.81
C PRO A 182 20.19 17.19 -1.39
N GLN A 183 19.83 17.36 -0.10
CA GLN A 183 18.62 16.82 0.51
C GLN A 183 17.87 17.96 1.22
N PHE A 184 16.64 18.22 0.78
CA PHE A 184 15.75 19.23 1.33
C PHE A 184 14.68 18.54 2.18
N LEU A 185 14.56 18.95 3.44
CA LEU A 185 13.68 18.33 4.43
C LEU A 185 12.43 19.18 4.69
N GLY A 186 11.39 18.54 5.23
CA GLY A 186 10.13 19.20 5.59
C GLY A 186 9.38 19.80 4.40
N GLN A 187 9.45 19.12 3.26
CA GLN A 187 8.79 19.52 2.03
C GLN A 187 7.32 19.06 2.03
N GLU A 188 6.48 19.69 1.21
CA GLU A 188 5.05 19.33 1.10
C GLU A 188 4.81 18.04 0.30
N CYS A 189 5.76 17.68 -0.57
CA CYS A 189 5.75 16.45 -1.37
C CYS A 189 7.16 15.86 -1.48
N LEU A 190 7.25 14.57 -1.82
CA LEU A 190 8.51 13.99 -2.24
C LEU A 190 8.85 14.51 -3.63
N ALA A 191 10.10 14.87 -3.88
CA ALA A 191 10.52 15.19 -5.24
C ALA A 191 11.95 14.74 -5.54
N LEU A 192 12.15 14.38 -6.81
CA LEU A 192 13.45 14.07 -7.40
C LEU A 192 13.72 15.10 -8.48
N GLU A 193 14.88 15.75 -8.41
CA GLU A 193 15.36 16.61 -9.49
C GLU A 193 16.45 15.90 -10.28
N TYR A 194 16.42 16.12 -11.59
CA TYR A 194 17.40 15.62 -12.54
C TYR A 194 17.86 16.77 -13.43
N PRO A 195 19.09 16.70 -14.00
CA PRO A 195 19.42 17.51 -15.17
C PRO A 195 18.33 17.37 -16.24
N THR A 196 18.06 18.44 -17.00
CA THR A 196 17.03 18.46 -18.04
C THR A 196 17.06 17.20 -18.90
N LEU A 197 15.94 16.47 -18.92
CA LEU A 197 15.77 15.28 -19.74
C LEU A 197 15.01 15.64 -21.01
N GLU A 198 15.70 15.58 -22.15
CA GLU A 198 15.05 15.73 -23.45
C GLU A 198 14.10 14.55 -23.71
N GLY A 199 12.86 14.84 -24.13
CA GLY A 199 11.88 13.82 -24.50
C GLY A 199 11.13 13.15 -23.34
N ILE A 200 11.33 13.58 -22.09
CA ILE A 200 10.41 13.18 -21.01
C ILE A 200 9.07 13.87 -21.19
N GLU A 201 7.99 13.11 -21.15
CA GLU A 201 6.64 13.66 -21.26
C GLU A 201 6.28 14.41 -19.97
N ARG A 202 5.54 15.52 -20.13
CA ARG A 202 4.93 16.18 -18.97
C ARG A 202 3.85 15.26 -18.41
N ILE A 203 3.97 14.92 -17.13
CA ILE A 203 2.99 14.10 -16.42
C ILE A 203 2.29 15.00 -15.40
N ASN A 204 0.97 14.94 -15.33
CA ASN A 204 0.18 15.54 -14.26
C ASN A 204 -1.03 14.63 -14.03
N ILE A 205 -0.88 13.68 -13.11
CA ILE A 205 -1.87 12.64 -12.86
C ILE A 205 -2.14 12.57 -11.37
N CYS A 206 -3.41 12.51 -11.00
CA CYS A 206 -3.87 12.25 -9.64
C CYS A 206 -4.42 10.83 -9.54
N ALA A 207 -4.32 10.23 -8.36
CA ALA A 207 -5.01 8.99 -8.05
C ALA A 207 -6.52 9.18 -8.21
N GLU A 208 -7.21 8.12 -8.65
CA GLU A 208 -8.66 8.13 -8.75
C GLU A 208 -9.29 8.35 -7.37
N ASP A 209 -10.28 9.23 -7.30
CA ASP A 209 -11.01 9.46 -6.06
C ASP A 209 -11.95 8.27 -5.79
N LYS A 210 -11.67 7.54 -4.71
CA LYS A 210 -12.45 6.39 -4.27
C LYS A 210 -13.06 6.66 -2.90
N PRO A 211 -14.24 6.09 -2.61
CA PRO A 211 -14.81 6.15 -1.27
C PRO A 211 -13.85 5.56 -0.23
N PHE A 212 -13.83 6.12 0.98
CA PHE A 212 -13.10 5.60 2.12
C PHE A 212 -13.43 4.12 2.40
N ALA A 213 -14.70 3.71 2.21
CA ALA A 213 -15.11 2.32 2.32
C ALA A 213 -14.35 1.38 1.36
N TYR A 214 -14.03 1.83 0.14
CA TYR A 214 -13.20 1.07 -0.79
C TYR A 214 -11.79 0.86 -0.22
N TYR A 215 -11.17 1.91 0.32
CA TYR A 215 -9.85 1.78 0.93
C TYR A 215 -9.85 0.86 2.16
N VAL A 216 -10.92 0.90 2.97
CA VAL A 216 -11.10 -0.02 4.11
C VAL A 216 -11.22 -1.46 3.61
N GLU A 217 -12.00 -1.70 2.57
CA GLU A 217 -12.15 -3.01 1.94
C GLU A 217 -10.80 -3.55 1.44
N GLN A 218 -10.04 -2.74 0.70
CA GLN A 218 -8.75 -3.14 0.16
C GLN A 218 -7.72 -3.43 1.27
N ALA A 219 -7.66 -2.59 2.32
CA ALA A 219 -6.78 -2.81 3.47
C ALA A 219 -7.13 -4.11 4.22
N LEU A 220 -8.42 -4.40 4.41
CA LEU A 220 -8.90 -5.59 5.12
C LEU A 220 -8.70 -6.87 4.33
N SER A 221 -8.78 -6.81 2.99
CA SER A 221 -8.80 -7.98 2.11
C SER A 221 -7.64 -8.96 2.33
N ALA A 222 -6.48 -8.47 2.78
CA ALA A 222 -5.32 -9.32 3.05
C ALA A 222 -5.48 -10.22 4.30
N TYR A 223 -6.38 -9.85 5.23
CA TYR A 223 -6.55 -10.47 6.54
C TYR A 223 -7.84 -11.29 6.68
N VAL A 224 -8.77 -11.14 5.74
CA VAL A 224 -10.04 -11.87 5.72
C VAL A 224 -9.81 -13.38 5.70
N GLY A 225 -10.46 -14.09 6.63
CA GLY A 225 -10.27 -15.53 6.80
C GLY A 225 -8.85 -15.89 7.24
N ARG A 226 -8.21 -15.02 8.02
CA ARG A 226 -6.92 -15.32 8.67
C ARG A 226 -6.93 -14.83 10.10
N VAL A 227 -7.41 -13.60 10.31
CA VAL A 227 -7.48 -12.96 11.63
C VAL A 227 -8.86 -12.33 11.78
N ASP A 228 -9.46 -12.46 12.97
CA ASP A 228 -10.65 -11.71 13.31
C ASP A 228 -10.27 -10.24 13.61
N MET A 229 -10.39 -9.39 12.59
CA MET A 229 -9.94 -8.01 12.68
C MET A 229 -10.99 -7.11 13.34
N SER A 230 -10.71 -6.64 14.55
CA SER A 230 -11.51 -5.61 15.23
C SER A 230 -11.23 -4.22 14.63
N LEU A 231 -12.08 -3.25 14.93
CA LEU A 231 -11.86 -1.86 14.50
C LEU A 231 -10.61 -1.26 15.16
N GLU A 232 -10.34 -1.65 16.41
CA GLU A 232 -9.13 -1.31 17.16
C GLU A 232 -7.87 -1.73 16.40
N VAL A 233 -7.74 -3.03 16.12
CA VAL A 233 -6.59 -3.60 15.43
C VAL A 233 -6.47 -3.02 14.01
N PHE A 234 -7.60 -2.87 13.32
CA PHE A 234 -7.59 -2.27 11.98
C PHE A 234 -7.08 -0.83 11.98
N SER A 235 -7.47 -0.03 12.97
CA SER A 235 -7.07 1.38 13.09
C SER A 235 -5.57 1.53 13.32
N GLU A 236 -4.99 0.67 14.16
CA GLU A 236 -3.55 0.58 14.38
C GLU A 236 -2.81 0.13 13.10
N LEU A 237 -3.33 -0.89 12.43
CA LEU A 237 -2.77 -1.41 11.18
C LEU A 237 -2.61 -0.33 10.09
N ILE A 238 -3.60 0.56 9.97
CA ILE A 238 -3.61 1.60 8.93
C ILE A 238 -3.07 2.96 9.40
N GLY A 239 -2.76 3.11 10.69
CA GLY A 239 -2.29 4.38 11.27
C GLY A 239 -3.37 5.47 11.32
N ILE A 240 -4.66 5.12 11.38
CA ILE A 240 -5.78 6.07 11.39
C ILE A 240 -6.66 5.79 12.62
N SER A 241 -7.00 6.84 13.37
CA SER A 241 -7.83 6.68 14.58
C SER A 241 -9.20 6.06 14.30
N LYS A 242 -9.71 5.26 15.26
CA LYS A 242 -11.06 4.67 15.21
C LYS A 242 -12.14 5.72 14.92
N ARG A 243 -12.03 6.90 15.55
CA ARG A 243 -12.97 8.01 15.37
C ARG A 243 -13.01 8.48 13.92
N THR A 244 -11.84 8.60 13.29
CA THR A 244 -11.74 9.00 11.88
C THR A 244 -12.35 7.94 10.98
N VAL A 245 -11.99 6.65 11.17
CA VAL A 245 -12.56 5.53 10.40
C VAL A 245 -14.09 5.50 10.50
N GLN A 246 -14.63 5.57 11.71
CA GLN A 246 -16.08 5.57 11.95
C GLN A 246 -16.76 6.79 11.34
N ARG A 247 -16.17 7.99 11.48
CA ARG A 247 -16.71 9.23 10.92
C ARG A 247 -16.77 9.16 9.39
N SER A 248 -15.68 8.76 8.74
CA SER A 248 -15.60 8.68 7.27
C SER A 248 -16.59 7.65 6.71
N LEU A 249 -16.65 6.44 7.29
CA LEU A 249 -17.61 5.42 6.85
C LEU A 249 -19.06 5.85 7.09
N LYS A 250 -19.34 6.52 8.22
CA LYS A 250 -20.68 7.04 8.50
C LYS A 250 -21.11 8.11 7.50
N GLN A 251 -20.18 8.97 7.05
CA GLN A 251 -20.44 9.96 6.01
C GLN A 251 -20.79 9.29 4.67
N GLU A 252 -20.25 8.10 4.42
CA GLU A 252 -20.56 7.26 3.25
C GLU A 252 -21.78 6.34 3.46
N GLY A 253 -22.50 6.49 4.57
CA GLY A 253 -23.70 5.69 4.86
C GLY A 253 -23.42 4.22 5.20
N THR A 254 -22.19 3.90 5.63
CA THR A 254 -21.80 2.56 6.03
C THR A 254 -21.03 2.54 7.36
N SER A 255 -20.51 1.38 7.73
CA SER A 255 -19.78 1.14 8.96
C SER A 255 -18.69 0.09 8.75
N PHE A 256 -17.67 0.10 9.61
CA PHE A 256 -16.59 -0.89 9.56
C PHE A 256 -17.13 -2.33 9.61
N ARG A 257 -18.17 -2.55 10.43
CA ARG A 257 -18.83 -3.84 10.55
C ARG A 257 -19.45 -4.29 9.22
N GLU A 258 -20.13 -3.41 8.51
CA GLU A 258 -20.77 -3.75 7.24
C GLU A 258 -19.74 -4.08 6.16
N VAL A 259 -18.66 -3.28 6.05
CA VAL A 259 -17.56 -3.54 5.11
C VAL A 259 -16.89 -4.89 5.41
N LYS A 260 -16.60 -5.17 6.68
CA LYS A 260 -16.04 -6.45 7.13
C LYS A 260 -16.99 -7.62 6.88
N GLU A 261 -18.28 -7.48 7.17
CA GLU A 261 -19.29 -8.52 6.92
C GLU A 261 -19.38 -8.84 5.41
N ALA A 262 -19.36 -7.81 4.54
CA ALA A 262 -19.38 -8.00 3.09
C ALA A 262 -18.15 -8.80 2.60
N LEU A 263 -16.95 -8.44 3.07
CA LEU A 263 -15.72 -9.18 2.78
C LEU A 263 -15.76 -10.63 3.27
N ASN A 264 -16.25 -10.85 4.49
CA ASN A 264 -16.44 -12.17 5.07
C ASN A 264 -17.38 -13.04 4.21
N PHE A 265 -18.45 -12.46 3.65
CA PHE A 265 -19.35 -13.19 2.75
C PHE A 265 -18.70 -13.50 1.40
N THR A 266 -17.93 -12.58 0.83
CA THR A 266 -17.15 -12.84 -0.40
C THR A 266 -16.16 -13.99 -0.19
N PHE A 267 -15.45 -13.99 0.95
CA PHE A 267 -14.58 -15.10 1.33
C PHE A 267 -15.36 -16.41 1.51
N ALA A 268 -16.47 -16.39 2.23
CA ALA A 268 -17.28 -17.58 2.47
C ALA A 268 -17.78 -18.20 1.16
N LYS A 269 -18.30 -17.38 0.23
CA LYS A 269 -18.72 -17.81 -1.11
C LYS A 269 -17.61 -18.55 -1.84
N ARG A 270 -16.40 -17.98 -1.86
CA ARG A 270 -15.24 -18.60 -2.50
C ARG A 270 -14.89 -19.95 -1.88
N VAL A 271 -14.80 -20.03 -0.55
CA VAL A 271 -14.37 -21.25 0.15
C VAL A 271 -15.45 -22.35 0.10
N LEU A 272 -16.73 -21.98 0.09
CA LEU A 272 -17.84 -22.92 -0.10
C LEU A 272 -17.76 -23.68 -1.43
N ILE A 273 -17.33 -23.01 -2.51
CA ILE A 273 -17.17 -23.62 -3.83
C ILE A 273 -15.83 -24.34 -3.92
N GLN A 274 -14.73 -23.64 -3.65
CA GLN A 274 -13.38 -24.14 -3.97
C GLN A 274 -12.89 -25.25 -3.04
N ARG A 275 -13.31 -25.24 -1.77
CA ARG A 275 -12.80 -26.17 -0.75
C ARG A 275 -13.87 -27.10 -0.18
N ASN A 276 -15.11 -26.97 -0.65
CA ASN A 276 -16.27 -27.73 -0.14
C ASN A 276 -16.44 -27.63 1.40
N SER A 277 -15.91 -26.58 2.04
CA SER A 277 -15.85 -26.48 3.51
C SER A 277 -17.22 -26.46 4.17
N ALA A 278 -17.29 -26.95 5.42
CA ALA A 278 -18.52 -26.93 6.18
C ALA A 278 -18.87 -25.50 6.63
N VAL A 279 -20.16 -25.17 6.65
CA VAL A 279 -20.64 -23.83 7.03
C VAL A 279 -20.26 -23.49 8.47
N GLY A 280 -20.23 -24.48 9.36
CA GLY A 280 -19.81 -24.29 10.75
C GLY A 280 -18.35 -23.87 10.86
N ASP A 281 -17.45 -24.54 10.14
CA ASP A 281 -16.02 -24.22 10.13
C ASP A 281 -15.77 -22.81 9.58
N ILE A 282 -16.48 -22.44 8.51
CA ILE A 282 -16.40 -21.09 7.92
C ILE A 282 -16.87 -20.04 8.94
N ALA A 283 -17.96 -20.30 9.68
CA ALA A 283 -18.47 -19.36 10.67
C ALA A 283 -17.45 -19.09 11.79
N VAL A 284 -16.88 -20.16 12.37
CA VAL A 284 -15.84 -20.07 13.40
C VAL A 284 -14.63 -19.30 12.86
N HIS A 285 -14.20 -19.62 11.64
CA HIS A 285 -13.04 -19.01 11.01
C HIS A 285 -13.22 -17.52 10.68
N LEU A 286 -14.46 -17.06 10.49
CA LEU A 286 -14.81 -15.65 10.25
C LEU A 286 -15.15 -14.88 11.54
N GLY A 287 -14.96 -15.49 12.72
CA GLY A 287 -15.18 -14.86 14.02
C GLY A 287 -16.64 -14.81 14.48
N TYR A 288 -17.53 -15.62 13.89
CA TYR A 288 -18.91 -15.72 14.39
C TYR A 288 -18.96 -16.66 15.59
N ALA A 289 -19.76 -16.29 16.60
CA ALA A 289 -19.91 -17.09 17.82
C ALA A 289 -20.47 -18.50 17.55
N ASP A 290 -21.31 -18.64 16.53
CA ASP A 290 -21.82 -19.93 16.08
C ASP A 290 -22.25 -19.88 14.60
N ALA A 291 -22.47 -21.07 14.02
CA ALA A 291 -22.91 -21.22 12.63
C ALA A 291 -24.27 -20.57 12.35
N THR A 292 -25.17 -20.51 13.34
CA THR A 292 -26.52 -19.97 13.19
C THR A 292 -26.50 -18.46 13.00
N GLN A 293 -25.65 -17.76 13.75
CA GLN A 293 -25.42 -16.33 13.59
C GLN A 293 -24.86 -16.00 12.21
N PHE A 294 -23.86 -16.77 11.75
CA PHE A 294 -23.33 -16.63 10.41
C PHE A 294 -24.39 -16.86 9.32
N VAL A 295 -25.15 -17.95 9.40
CA VAL A 295 -26.19 -18.29 8.42
C VAL A 295 -27.28 -17.20 8.37
N ARG A 296 -27.71 -16.67 9.51
CA ARG A 296 -28.67 -15.55 9.58
C ARG A 296 -28.11 -14.29 8.94
N ALA A 297 -26.87 -13.94 9.25
CA ALA A 297 -26.21 -12.77 8.68
C ALA A 297 -26.03 -12.89 7.16
N PHE A 298 -25.53 -14.03 6.70
CA PHE A 298 -25.35 -14.33 5.29
C PHE A 298 -26.69 -14.29 4.54
N LYS A 299 -27.75 -14.92 5.08
CA LYS A 299 -29.09 -14.91 4.48
C LYS A 299 -29.68 -13.50 4.41
N ARG A 300 -29.52 -12.71 5.47
CA ARG A 300 -29.96 -11.30 5.48
C ARG A 300 -29.29 -10.49 4.37
N ALA A 301 -28.00 -10.68 4.14
CA ALA A 301 -27.25 -9.93 3.14
C ALA A 301 -27.42 -10.45 1.70
N ASN A 302 -27.65 -11.76 1.51
CA ASN A 302 -27.65 -12.41 0.20
C ASN A 302 -29.01 -12.99 -0.22
N GLY A 303 -30.04 -12.86 0.60
CA GLY A 303 -31.39 -13.40 0.39
C GLY A 303 -31.55 -14.91 0.64
N ILE A 304 -30.47 -15.69 0.53
CA ILE A 304 -30.47 -17.16 0.67
C ILE A 304 -29.42 -17.65 1.65
N THR A 305 -29.59 -18.88 2.18
CA THR A 305 -28.60 -19.46 3.11
C THR A 305 -27.30 -19.82 2.39
N PRO A 306 -26.16 -19.94 3.11
CA PRO A 306 -24.89 -20.38 2.52
C PRO A 306 -25.00 -21.70 1.75
N LEU A 307 -25.76 -22.66 2.27
CA LEU A 307 -25.94 -23.98 1.65
C LEU A 307 -26.81 -23.90 0.38
N GLN A 308 -27.88 -23.08 0.41
CA GLN A 308 -28.69 -22.81 -0.79
C GLN A 308 -27.84 -22.13 -1.88
N TRP A 309 -27.02 -21.15 -1.49
CA TRP A 309 -26.11 -20.47 -2.41
C TRP A 309 -25.11 -21.44 -3.02
N LYS A 310 -24.47 -22.30 -2.21
CA LYS A 310 -23.55 -23.34 -2.68
C LYS A 310 -24.20 -24.28 -3.68
N LYS A 311 -25.39 -24.80 -3.37
CA LYS A 311 -26.13 -25.71 -4.26
C LYS A 311 -26.47 -25.05 -5.60
N ALA A 312 -26.92 -23.79 -5.59
CA ALA A 312 -27.23 -23.05 -6.80
C ALA A 312 -26.00 -22.87 -7.71
N ASN A 313 -24.83 -22.55 -7.14
CA ASN A 313 -23.61 -22.32 -7.93
C ASN A 313 -22.92 -23.62 -8.39
N GLN A 314 -23.15 -24.74 -7.70
CA GLN A 314 -22.68 -26.07 -8.15
C GLN A 314 -23.49 -26.63 -9.33
N LEU A 315 -24.73 -26.16 -9.53
CA LEU A 315 -25.60 -26.60 -10.64
C LEU A 315 -25.39 -25.77 -11.92
N SER A 316 -24.67 -24.65 -11.83
CA SER A 316 -24.38 -23.73 -12.95
C SER A 316 -22.94 -23.82 -13.46
N SER A 317 -22.13 -24.72 -12.90
CA SER A 317 -20.75 -25.03 -13.32
C SER A 317 -20.71 -26.39 -14.00
#